data_AF-A0A8T0J5A7-F1
#
_entry.id   AF-A0A8T0J5A7-F1
#
_cell.length_a   1.000
_cell.length_b   1.000
_cell.length_c   1.000
_cell.angle_alpha   90.00
_cell.angle_beta   90.00
_cell.angle_gamma   90.00
#
_symmetry.space_group_name_H-M   'P 1'
#
loop_
_entity.id
_entity.type
_entity.pdbx_description
1 polymer ?
#
loop_
_entity_poly.entity_id
_entity_poly.type
_entity_poly.pdbx_seq_one_letter_code
_entity_poly.pdbx_strand_id
1 'polypeptide(L)'
;MSPPPSLLHLTLVTAVLHIHRFTDLSAVPDHLVFLLFQKTLAAGKLTDYVLRMFVATGNEDVLQLVKALGVRRVMKPILPTREFSITANAIVSIF
;
A
#
# COMPACT_ATOMS: atom_id res chain seq x y z
N MET A 1 -32.31 8.83 16.36
CA MET A 1 -32.45 8.87 14.90
C MET A 1 -31.19 9.50 14.32
N SER A 2 -30.37 8.74 13.58
CA SER A 2 -29.23 9.31 12.88
C SER A 2 -29.75 10.29 11.83
N PRO A 3 -29.22 11.52 11.74
CA PRO A 3 -29.54 12.40 10.62
C PRO A 3 -29.24 11.68 9.29
N PRO A 4 -29.96 12.03 8.21
CA PRO A 4 -29.67 11.46 6.90
C PRO A 4 -28.21 11.78 6.53
N PRO A 5 -27.48 10.81 5.96
CA PRO A 5 -26.08 11.01 5.60
C PRO A 5 -25.99 12.16 4.59
N SER A 6 -25.02 13.04 4.77
CA SER A 6 -24.74 14.09 3.79
C SER A 6 -24.32 13.46 2.46
N LEU A 7 -24.59 14.17 1.35
CA LEU A 7 -24.17 13.74 0.01
C LEU A 7 -22.67 13.45 -0.01
N LEU A 8 -21.86 14.32 0.62
CA LEU A 8 -20.42 14.13 0.77
C LEU A 8 -20.10 12.77 1.44
N HIS A 9 -20.76 12.44 2.55
CA HIS A 9 -20.52 11.19 3.25
C HIS A 9 -20.86 9.98 2.37
N LEU A 10 -21.96 10.04 1.63
CA LEU A 10 -22.32 9.00 0.67
C LEU A 10 -21.27 8.89 -0.44
N THR A 11 -20.84 10.01 -1.01
CA THR A 11 -19.80 10.06 -2.03
C THR A 11 -18.49 9.44 -1.55
N LEU A 12 -18.05 9.74 -0.32
CA LEU A 12 -16.84 9.13 0.26
C LEU A 12 -16.98 7.61 0.40
N VAL A 13 -18.12 7.13 0.92
CA VAL A 13 -18.37 5.70 1.07
C VAL A 13 -18.36 5.00 -0.29
N THR A 14 -19.03 5.57 -1.29
CA THR A 14 -19.04 5.02 -2.66
C THR A 14 -17.67 5.08 -3.33
N ALA A 15 -16.92 6.15 -3.11
CA ALA A 15 -15.57 6.31 -3.65
C ALA A 15 -14.61 5.26 -3.07
N VAL A 16 -14.68 4.97 -1.76
CA VAL A 16 -13.89 3.92 -1.11
C VAL A 16 -14.22 2.53 -1.68
N LEU A 17 -15.49 2.24 -1.97
CA LEU A 17 -15.89 0.98 -2.60
C LEU A 17 -15.24 0.78 -3.97
N HIS A 18 -15.10 1.86 -4.73
CA HIS A 18 -14.58 1.87 -6.10
C HIS A 18 -13.15 2.40 -6.20
N ILE A 19 -12.42 2.49 -5.08
CA ILE A 19 -11.14 3.19 -5.04
C ILE A 19 -10.11 2.60 -6.03
N HIS A 20 -10.16 1.28 -6.24
CA HIS A 20 -9.33 0.55 -7.19
C HIS A 20 -9.51 0.97 -8.66
N ARG A 21 -10.61 1.65 -9.00
CA ARG A 21 -10.90 2.11 -10.37
C ARG A 21 -10.24 3.44 -10.69
N PHE A 22 -9.82 4.19 -9.68
CA PHE A 22 -9.11 5.44 -9.90
C PHE A 22 -7.63 5.15 -10.19
N THR A 23 -7.06 5.92 -11.11
CA THR A 23 -5.62 5.89 -11.42
C THR A 23 -4.87 6.90 -10.58
N ASP A 24 -5.41 8.11 -10.46
CA ASP A 24 -4.79 9.24 -9.76
C ASP A 24 -5.82 10.01 -8.93
N LEU A 25 -5.38 10.56 -7.80
CA LEU A 25 -6.18 11.42 -6.92
C LEU A 25 -5.68 12.86 -6.90
N SER A 26 -4.84 13.25 -7.86
CA SER A 26 -4.25 14.61 -7.95
C SER A 26 -5.28 15.73 -8.12
N ALA A 27 -6.45 15.42 -8.68
CA ALA A 27 -7.55 16.37 -8.84
C ALA A 27 -8.36 16.58 -7.54
N VAL A 28 -8.11 15.78 -6.50
CA VAL A 28 -8.86 15.82 -5.24
C VAL A 28 -8.09 16.68 -4.24
N PRO A 29 -8.76 17.58 -3.51
CA PRO A 29 -8.15 18.36 -2.44
C PRO A 29 -7.50 17.49 -1.36
N ASP A 30 -6.37 17.93 -0.82
CA ASP A 30 -5.55 17.23 0.18
C ASP A 30 -6.35 16.68 1.38
N HIS A 31 -7.22 17.51 1.95
CA HIS A 31 -8.05 17.13 3.09
C HIS A 31 -9.02 15.98 2.78
N LEU A 32 -9.53 15.91 1.55
CA LEU A 32 -10.39 14.80 1.11
C LEU A 32 -9.60 13.54 0.81
N VAL A 33 -8.37 13.67 0.28
CA VAL A 33 -7.47 12.54 0.07
C VAL A 33 -7.15 11.85 1.39
N PHE A 34 -6.83 12.63 2.44
CA PHE A 34 -6.59 12.09 3.77
C PHE A 34 -7.82 11.39 4.36
N LEU A 35 -9.01 12.00 4.24
CA LEU A 35 -10.27 11.38 4.68
C LEU A 35 -10.59 10.08 3.92
N LEU A 36 -10.37 10.04 2.61
CA LEU A 36 -10.53 8.83 1.79
C LEU A 36 -9.56 7.73 2.23
N PHE A 37 -8.32 8.09 2.55
CA PHE A 37 -7.33 7.15 3.05
C PHE A 37 -7.76 6.54 4.40
N GLN A 38 -8.18 7.36 5.35
CA GLN A 38 -8.69 6.88 6.65
C GLN A 38 -9.91 5.94 6.49
N LYS A 39 -10.86 6.29 5.61
CA LYS A 39 -12.03 5.43 5.34
C LYS A 39 -11.64 4.14 4.62
N THR A 40 -10.63 4.19 3.75
CA THR A 40 -10.09 3.00 3.06
C THR A 40 -9.38 2.05 4.03
N LEU A 41 -8.64 2.59 5.00
CA LEU A 41 -8.05 1.82 6.10
C LEU A 41 -9.14 1.16 6.96
N ALA A 42 -10.17 1.92 7.36
CA ALA A 42 -11.30 1.40 8.14
C ALA A 42 -12.07 0.30 7.37
N ALA A 43 -12.12 0.39 6.04
CA ALA A 43 -12.73 -0.63 5.19
C ALA A 43 -11.83 -1.87 4.95
N GLY A 44 -10.57 -1.86 5.40
CA GLY A 44 -9.62 -2.97 5.21
C GLY A 44 -9.22 -3.23 3.76
N LYS A 45 -9.47 -2.29 2.84
CA LYS A 45 -9.23 -2.43 1.39
C LYS A 45 -7.86 -1.89 0.94
N LEU A 46 -6.88 -1.84 1.84
CA LEU A 46 -5.55 -1.33 1.51
C LEU A 46 -4.77 -2.38 0.70
N THR A 47 -4.89 -2.31 -0.62
CA THR A 47 -4.06 -3.09 -1.56
C THR A 47 -2.78 -2.31 -1.90
N ASP A 48 -1.74 -3.00 -2.37
CA ASP A 48 -0.47 -2.35 -2.75
C ASP A 48 -0.64 -1.34 -3.91
N TYR A 49 -1.61 -1.58 -4.81
CA TYR A 49 -1.98 -0.61 -5.85
C TYR A 49 -2.56 0.69 -5.24
N VAL A 50 -3.54 0.55 -4.34
CA VAL A 50 -4.19 1.70 -3.70
C VAL A 50 -3.19 2.46 -2.83
N LEU A 51 -2.29 1.76 -2.13
CA LEU A 51 -1.22 2.40 -1.37
C LEU A 51 -0.29 3.20 -2.28
N ARG A 52 0.13 2.64 -3.43
CA ARG A 52 0.96 3.35 -4.40
C ARG A 52 0.28 4.61 -4.94
N MET A 53 -1.01 4.54 -5.24
CA MET A 53 -1.81 5.69 -5.67
C MET A 53 -1.83 6.79 -4.59
N PHE A 54 -2.11 6.45 -3.33
CA PHE A 54 -2.13 7.42 -2.23
C PHE A 54 -0.76 8.05 -1.96
N VAL A 55 0.32 7.30 -2.13
CA VAL A 55 1.70 7.80 -2.03
C VAL A 55 2.06 8.71 -3.21
N ALA A 56 1.57 8.41 -4.41
CA ALA A 56 1.80 9.22 -5.61
C ALA A 56 1.17 10.62 -5.52
N THR A 57 0.08 10.78 -4.75
CA THR A 57 -0.52 12.09 -4.48
C THR A 57 0.43 13.01 -3.70
N GLY A 58 1.44 12.49 -3.00
CA GLY A 58 2.46 13.30 -2.32
C GLY A 58 1.97 14.05 -1.07
N ASN A 59 0.81 13.66 -0.53
CA ASN A 59 0.25 14.28 0.66
C ASN A 59 1.04 13.87 1.92
N GLU A 60 1.56 14.84 2.66
CA GLU A 60 2.43 14.62 3.82
C GLU A 60 1.70 13.85 4.95
N ASP A 61 0.42 14.13 5.20
CA ASP A 61 -0.34 13.46 6.26
C ASP A 61 -0.54 11.97 5.95
N VAL A 62 -0.76 11.66 4.67
CA VAL A 62 -0.86 10.27 4.18
C VAL A 62 0.49 9.57 4.33
N LEU A 63 1.60 10.21 3.94
CA LEU A 63 2.94 9.65 4.06
C LEU A 63 3.33 9.36 5.52
N GLN A 64 3.01 10.29 6.44
CA GLN A 64 3.23 10.09 7.88
C GLN A 64 2.42 8.92 8.42
N LEU A 65 1.15 8.81 8.02
CA LEU A 65 0.28 7.72 8.47
C LEU A 65 0.73 6.37 7.91
N VAL A 66 1.20 6.31 6.66
CA VAL A 66 1.79 5.10 6.06
C VAL A 66 3.05 4.67 6.81
N LYS A 67 3.91 5.61 7.20
CA LYS A 67 5.09 5.33 8.04
C LYS A 67 4.69 4.82 9.42
N ALA A 68 3.69 5.45 10.05
CA ALA A 68 3.16 5.05 11.36
C ALA A 68 2.49 3.67 11.34
N LEU A 69 1.81 3.33 10.25
CA LEU A 69 1.24 1.99 10.01
C LEU A 69 2.30 0.90 9.84
N GLY A 70 3.58 1.27 9.73
CA GLY A 70 4.69 0.32 9.74
C GLY A 70 4.64 -0.67 8.58
N VAL A 71 4.07 -0.26 7.43
CA VAL A 71 3.93 -1.10 6.24
C VAL A 71 5.32 -1.45 5.70
N ARG A 72 5.89 -2.54 6.22
CA ARG A 72 7.05 -3.20 5.64
C ARG A 72 6.51 -3.95 4.43
N ARG A 73 6.93 -3.57 3.22
CA ARG A 73 6.82 -4.46 2.06
C ARG A 73 7.54 -5.74 2.45
N VAL A 74 6.79 -6.76 2.87
CA VAL A 74 7.33 -8.10 3.02
C VAL A 74 7.57 -8.58 1.61
N MET A 75 8.74 -8.25 1.05
CA MET A 75 9.33 -9.11 0.04
C MET A 75 9.44 -10.47 0.73
N LYS A 76 8.54 -11.41 0.42
CA LYS A 76 8.79 -12.80 0.75
C LYS A 76 10.11 -13.14 0.05
N PRO A 77 11.20 -13.40 0.80
CA PRO A 77 12.39 -13.93 0.17
C PRO A 77 11.95 -15.26 -0.43
N ILE A 78 12.03 -15.40 -1.75
CA ILE A 78 12.02 -16.72 -2.36
C ILE A 78 13.33 -17.37 -1.92
N LEU A 79 13.28 -18.10 -0.81
CA LEU A 79 14.37 -19.02 -0.45
C LEU A 79 14.47 -20.06 -1.58
N PRO A 80 15.61 -20.20 -2.25
CA PRO A 80 15.85 -21.36 -3.10
C PRO A 80 16.12 -22.55 -2.17
N THR A 81 15.09 -23.36 -1.94
CA THR A 81 15.27 -24.68 -1.33
C THR A 81 15.86 -25.60 -2.39
N ARG A 82 17.18 -25.84 -2.34
CA ARG A 82 17.82 -27.16 -2.42
C ARG A 82 19.33 -27.03 -2.53
N GLU A 83 20.02 -27.53 -1.51
CA GLU A 83 21.42 -27.95 -1.58
C GLU A 83 21.57 -29.01 -2.68
N PHE A 84 22.57 -28.86 -3.55
CA PHE A 84 23.08 -29.97 -4.35
C PHE A 84 24.61 -29.92 -4.35
N SER A 85 25.18 -30.77 -3.50
CA SER A 85 26.60 -31.11 -3.43
C SER A 85 27.08 -31.66 -4.76
N ILE A 86 28.17 -31.11 -5.30
CA ILE A 86 29.13 -31.89 -6.10
C ILE A 86 30.53 -31.51 -5.63
N THR A 87 31.15 -32.48 -4.99
CA THR A 87 32.57 -32.58 -4.70
C THR A 87 33.38 -32.29 -5.96
N ALA A 88 34.24 -31.28 -5.92
CA ALA A 88 35.36 -31.19 -6.84
C ALA A 88 36.57 -30.73 -6.05
N ASN A 89 37.44 -31.70 -5.75
CA ASN A 89 38.85 -31.47 -5.49
C ASN A 89 39.38 -30.40 -6.46
N ALA A 90 39.57 -29.19 -5.97
CA ALA A 90 40.38 -28.16 -6.61
C ALA A 90 41.47 -27.78 -5.60
N ILE A 91 42.38 -28.72 -5.42
CA ILE A 91 43.82 -28.49 -5.44
C ILE A 91 44.26 -27.21 -4.71
N VAL A 92 44.68 -27.40 -3.46
CA VAL A 92 45.87 -26.73 -2.93
C VAL A 92 46.97 -26.86 -3.99
N SER A 93 47.29 -25.79 -4.72
CA SER A 93 48.60 -25.53 -5.31
C SER A 93 48.63 -24.17 -6.06
N ILE A 94 49.71 -23.43 -5.79
CA ILE A 94 50.39 -22.39 -6.58
C ILE A 94 49.79 -20.97 -6.63
N PHE A 95 49.92 -20.21 -5.54
CA PHE A 95 50.97 -19.19 -5.28
C PHE A 95 50.76 -18.58 -3.89
#